data_AF-A0A7S2QIJ1-F1
#
_entry.id   AF-A0A7S2QIJ1-F1
#
_cell.length_a   1.000
_cell.length_b   1.000
_cell.length_c   1.000
_cell.angle_alpha   90.00
_cell.angle_beta   90.00
_cell.angle_gamma   90.00
#
_symmetry.space_group_name_H-M   'P 1'
#
loop_
_entity.id
_entity.type
_entity.pdbx_description
1 polymer ?
#
loop_
_entity_poly.entity_id
_entity_poly.type
_entity_poly.pdbx_seq_one_letter_code
_entity_poly.pdbx_strand_id
1 'polypeptide(L)'
;RKRREALRRDRYGPLSSQAATAVPAAVVRQIRLDVCRSFSCLPQWQPGVWGWPEDGDAGARQERAEALFRVLVTFEWRTTRRAVGSHGNCDAPDRERKPGGGDAHGGDAEPSAYVQGISLLGAMCLGFCGGNEEEAFWLLLHLLEDVYGRDFFARSPPLLGFHGDTAAAAGLVAAEAPRLVRAIGPRRLAEFVAALAARCLLSGFVGFLADGPLIALWQELLEGHATCAAFPRLPLLTWLAGLVAHAEADLAALAGSAPPEELVPLLFKEMQRVASSLPATWRPALQARPSERLQEVRATSKRAADVHIQRHQAREAREAHAKVVWDSLDRATDQLKQ
;
A
#
# COMPACT_ATOMS: atom_id res chain seq x y z
N ARG A 1 -7.24 10.20 18.42
CA ARG A 1 -8.61 10.47 17.92
C ARG A 1 -9.37 9.18 17.62
N LYS A 2 -8.94 8.36 16.63
CA LYS A 2 -9.60 7.10 16.24
C LYS A 2 -9.98 6.17 17.41
N ARG A 3 -9.09 5.95 18.38
CA ARG A 3 -9.37 5.15 19.59
C ARG A 3 -10.60 5.61 20.36
N ARG A 4 -10.79 6.93 20.50
CA ARG A 4 -11.93 7.52 21.24
C ARG A 4 -13.25 7.39 20.47
N GLU A 5 -13.18 7.49 19.15
CA GLU A 5 -14.34 7.42 18.25
C GLU A 5 -14.76 5.97 17.93
N ALA A 6 -13.90 4.99 18.22
CA ALA A 6 -14.18 3.60 17.96
C ALA A 6 -15.34 3.07 18.83
N LEU A 7 -16.33 2.48 18.16
CA LEU A 7 -17.39 1.70 18.82
C LEU A 7 -16.76 0.61 19.70
N ARG A 8 -17.42 0.23 20.80
CA ARG A 8 -16.90 -0.79 21.74
C ARG A 8 -16.47 -2.07 21.03
N ARG A 9 -17.25 -2.53 20.03
CA ARG A 9 -16.95 -3.72 19.22
C ARG A 9 -15.77 -3.57 18.26
N ASP A 10 -15.36 -2.34 17.95
CA ASP A 10 -14.26 -1.99 17.05
C ASP A 10 -12.98 -1.64 17.83
N ARG A 11 -12.97 -1.79 19.16
CA ARG A 11 -11.77 -1.59 19.99
C ARG A 11 -10.77 -2.73 19.79
N TYR A 12 -9.49 -2.43 20.00
CA TYR A 12 -8.40 -3.37 19.77
C TYR A 12 -8.58 -4.70 20.52
N GLY A 13 -8.81 -4.66 21.84
CA GLY A 13 -8.96 -5.89 22.65
C GLY A 13 -10.01 -6.88 22.12
N PRO A 14 -11.29 -6.46 21.94
CA PRO A 14 -12.32 -7.33 21.37
C PRO A 14 -12.03 -7.80 19.94
N LEU A 15 -11.40 -6.98 19.10
CA LEU A 15 -11.02 -7.40 17.76
C LEU A 15 -9.90 -8.44 17.80
N SER A 16 -8.85 -8.20 18.57
CA SER A 16 -7.67 -9.06 18.66
C SER A 16 -8.01 -10.45 19.18
N SER A 17 -8.90 -10.57 20.17
CA SER A 17 -9.31 -11.88 20.71
C SER A 17 -10.07 -12.74 19.70
N GLN A 18 -10.70 -12.13 18.69
CA GLN A 18 -11.45 -12.82 17.64
C GLN A 18 -10.63 -13.03 16.37
N ALA A 19 -9.62 -12.20 16.13
CA ALA A 19 -8.98 -12.10 14.82
C ALA A 19 -8.27 -13.41 14.42
N ALA A 20 -7.63 -14.10 15.37
CA ALA A 20 -6.88 -15.33 15.10
C ALA A 20 -7.74 -16.48 14.55
N THR A 21 -9.03 -16.52 14.91
CA THR A 21 -9.97 -17.56 14.44
C THR A 21 -10.83 -17.08 13.27
N ALA A 22 -11.01 -15.76 13.14
CA ALA A 22 -11.90 -15.17 12.12
C ALA A 22 -11.19 -14.87 10.79
N VAL A 23 -9.88 -14.65 10.78
CA VAL A 23 -9.11 -14.38 9.55
C VAL A 23 -8.81 -15.71 8.83
N PRO A 24 -9.01 -15.79 7.50
CA PRO A 24 -8.72 -17.00 6.74
C PRO A 24 -7.28 -17.50 6.94
N ALA A 25 -7.09 -18.81 7.07
CA ALA A 25 -5.78 -19.41 7.37
C ALA A 25 -4.68 -19.08 6.34
N ALA A 26 -5.06 -18.92 5.07
CA ALA A 26 -4.15 -18.49 4.01
C ALA A 26 -3.59 -17.07 4.27
N VAL A 27 -4.45 -16.15 4.70
CA VAL A 27 -4.07 -14.78 5.05
C VAL A 27 -3.17 -14.76 6.28
N VAL A 28 -3.54 -15.52 7.33
CA VAL A 28 -2.71 -15.66 8.54
C VAL A 28 -1.31 -16.15 8.20
N ARG A 29 -1.19 -17.15 7.31
CA ARG A 29 0.11 -17.67 6.85
C ARG A 29 0.93 -16.61 6.13
N GLN A 30 0.30 -15.85 5.22
CA GLN A 30 0.98 -14.77 4.50
C GLN A 30 1.49 -13.69 5.46
N ILE A 31 0.67 -13.27 6.42
CA ILE A 31 1.08 -12.29 7.44
C ILE A 31 2.30 -12.79 8.21
N ARG A 32 2.31 -14.07 8.65
CA ARG A 32 3.49 -14.63 9.35
C ARG A 32 4.76 -14.57 8.50
N LEU A 33 4.69 -14.93 7.22
CA LEU A 33 5.83 -14.86 6.31
C LEU A 33 6.38 -13.43 6.16
N ASP A 34 5.47 -12.46 6.04
CA ASP A 34 5.81 -11.05 5.90
C ASP A 34 6.42 -10.46 7.19
N VAL A 35 5.88 -10.81 8.36
CA VAL A 35 6.37 -10.38 9.67
C VAL A 35 7.83 -10.78 9.86
N CYS A 36 8.19 -12.03 9.54
CA CYS A 36 9.56 -12.53 9.67
C CYS A 36 10.59 -11.72 8.88
N ARG A 37 10.16 -11.09 7.77
CA ARG A 37 11.03 -10.30 6.88
C ARG A 37 11.00 -8.81 7.18
N SER A 38 10.09 -8.35 8.04
CA SER A 38 9.84 -6.92 8.22
C SER A 38 10.93 -6.24 9.07
N PHE A 39 11.40 -6.91 10.12
CA PHE A 39 12.32 -6.30 11.09
C PHE A 39 13.74 -6.06 10.54
N SER A 40 14.18 -6.83 9.53
CA SER A 40 15.48 -6.62 8.88
C SER A 40 15.52 -5.36 8.01
N CYS A 41 14.37 -4.74 7.74
CA CYS A 41 14.24 -3.56 6.89
C CYS A 41 13.94 -2.28 7.68
N LEU A 42 13.83 -2.37 9.01
CA LEU A 42 13.56 -1.23 9.86
C LEU A 42 14.83 -0.40 10.11
N PRO A 43 14.67 0.91 10.38
CA PRO A 43 15.80 1.74 10.81
C PRO A 43 16.46 1.15 12.05
N GLN A 44 17.77 1.34 12.16
CA GLN A 44 18.52 1.05 13.38
C GLN A 44 17.94 1.85 14.55
N TRP A 45 18.03 1.28 15.75
CA TRP A 45 17.51 1.97 16.92
C TRP A 45 18.28 3.26 17.17
N GLN A 46 17.54 4.33 17.48
CA GLN A 46 18.13 5.61 17.82
C GLN A 46 17.46 6.16 19.09
N PRO A 47 18.20 6.31 20.19
CA PRO A 47 17.66 6.82 21.45
C PRO A 47 16.88 8.12 21.25
N GLY A 48 15.63 8.15 21.71
CA GLY A 48 14.77 9.34 21.66
C GLY A 48 14.18 9.69 20.29
N VAL A 49 14.54 8.97 19.23
CA VAL A 49 14.06 9.24 17.86
C VAL A 49 13.13 8.12 17.37
N TRP A 50 13.59 6.87 17.47
CA TRP A 50 12.90 5.73 16.88
C TRP A 50 13.22 4.43 17.58
N GLY A 51 12.21 3.58 17.68
CA GLY A 51 12.39 2.15 17.82
C GLY A 51 12.56 1.68 19.26
N TRP A 52 13.22 0.53 19.36
CA TRP A 52 13.27 -0.32 20.52
C TRP A 52 14.71 -0.46 20.97
N PRO A 53 15.00 -0.61 22.28
CA PRO A 53 16.35 -0.92 22.73
C PRO A 53 16.99 -2.00 21.86
N GLU A 54 18.19 -1.71 21.37
CA GLU A 54 18.96 -2.55 20.43
C GLU A 54 19.25 -3.94 21.03
N ASP A 55 19.36 -3.99 22.37
CA ASP A 55 19.80 -5.12 23.16
C ASP A 55 18.67 -6.08 23.54
N GLY A 56 17.95 -6.57 22.53
CA GLY A 56 17.05 -7.70 22.70
C GLY A 56 17.76 -9.02 22.43
N ASP A 57 17.68 -9.97 23.37
CA ASP A 57 17.96 -11.37 23.07
C ASP A 57 17.01 -11.91 21.97
N ALA A 58 17.19 -13.16 21.56
CA ALA A 58 16.31 -13.78 20.57
C ALA A 58 14.83 -13.77 21.01
N GLY A 59 14.55 -13.77 22.32
CA GLY A 59 13.22 -13.68 22.90
C GLY A 59 12.55 -12.35 22.57
N ALA A 60 13.25 -11.23 22.77
CA ALA A 60 12.72 -9.90 22.45
C ALA A 60 12.35 -9.74 20.97
N ARG A 61 13.13 -10.34 20.04
CA ARG A 61 12.77 -10.32 18.61
C ARG A 61 11.50 -11.11 18.33
N GLN A 62 11.36 -12.28 18.96
CA GLN A 62 10.17 -13.12 18.82
C GLN A 62 8.92 -12.44 19.38
N GLU A 63 9.03 -11.77 20.53
CA GLU A 63 7.95 -11.00 21.13
C GLU A 63 7.49 -9.86 20.21
N ARG A 64 8.42 -9.11 19.62
CA ARG A 64 8.12 -8.04 18.65
C ARG A 64 7.43 -8.59 17.41
N ALA A 65 7.89 -9.73 16.90
CA ALA A 65 7.27 -10.40 15.75
C ALA A 65 5.83 -10.83 16.07
N GLU A 66 5.58 -11.42 17.23
CA GLU A 66 4.25 -11.85 17.60
C GLU A 66 3.31 -10.67 17.89
N ALA A 67 3.84 -9.57 18.44
CA ALA A 67 3.12 -8.31 18.61
C ALA A 67 2.68 -7.72 17.25
N LEU A 68 3.61 -7.63 16.28
CA LEU A 68 3.28 -7.18 14.92
C LEU A 68 2.26 -8.11 14.24
N PHE A 69 2.43 -9.42 14.39
CA PHE A 69 1.48 -10.41 13.88
C PHE A 69 0.06 -10.15 14.43
N ARG A 70 -0.09 -9.98 15.74
CA ARG A 70 -1.38 -9.67 16.37
C ARG A 70 -1.99 -8.38 15.81
N VAL A 71 -1.19 -7.32 15.67
CA VAL A 71 -1.65 -6.04 15.10
C VAL A 71 -2.20 -6.23 13.68
N LEU A 72 -1.48 -6.94 12.82
CA LEU A 72 -1.84 -7.14 11.41
C LEU A 72 -3.08 -8.04 11.24
N VAL A 73 -3.16 -9.14 11.99
CA VAL A 73 -4.34 -10.03 11.94
C VAL A 73 -5.57 -9.30 12.49
N THR A 74 -5.41 -8.49 13.55
CA THR A 74 -6.49 -7.65 14.09
C THR A 74 -6.98 -6.61 13.09
N PHE A 75 -6.05 -5.98 12.36
CA PHE A 75 -6.36 -5.07 11.26
C PHE A 75 -7.17 -5.77 10.15
N GLU A 76 -6.71 -6.94 9.69
CA GLU A 76 -7.37 -7.70 8.64
C GLU A 76 -8.78 -8.14 9.03
N TRP A 77 -8.97 -8.57 10.28
CA TRP A 77 -10.29 -8.91 10.80
C TRP A 77 -11.24 -7.70 10.76
N ARG A 78 -10.78 -6.53 11.24
CA ARG A 78 -11.59 -5.31 11.22
C ARG A 78 -12.01 -4.92 9.81
N THR A 79 -11.09 -4.96 8.86
CA THR A 79 -11.33 -4.58 7.46
C THR A 79 -12.35 -5.53 6.81
N THR A 80 -12.16 -6.84 6.98
CA THR A 80 -13.07 -7.85 6.44
C THR A 80 -14.47 -7.74 7.04
N ARG A 81 -14.57 -7.55 8.36
CA ARG A 81 -15.87 -7.39 9.04
C ARG A 81 -16.65 -6.17 8.55
N ARG A 82 -15.96 -5.06 8.28
CA ARG A 82 -16.59 -3.84 7.73
C ARG A 82 -17.08 -4.03 6.30
N ALA A 83 -16.34 -4.77 5.47
CA ALA A 83 -16.77 -5.08 4.11
C ALA A 83 -18.08 -5.89 4.11
N VAL A 84 -18.18 -6.93 4.95
CA VAL A 84 -19.40 -7.75 5.08
C VAL A 84 -20.59 -6.92 5.59
N GLY A 85 -20.36 -6.07 6.61
CA GLY A 85 -21.42 -5.23 7.18
C GLY A 85 -21.96 -4.17 6.22
N SER A 86 -21.14 -3.69 5.27
CA SER A 86 -21.55 -2.67 4.30
C SER A 86 -22.51 -3.19 3.22
N HIS A 87 -22.56 -4.50 2.99
CA HIS A 87 -23.47 -5.09 1.99
C HIS A 87 -24.84 -5.49 2.58
N GLY A 88 -24.97 -5.50 3.91
CA GLY A 88 -26.19 -5.92 4.61
C GLY A 88 -27.21 -4.81 4.87
N ASN A 89 -26.89 -3.54 4.59
CA ASN A 89 -27.71 -2.39 4.99
C ASN A 89 -28.17 -1.53 3.80
N CYS A 90 -28.17 -2.10 2.58
CA CYS A 90 -28.93 -1.53 1.48
C CYS A 90 -30.41 -1.78 1.82
N ASP A 91 -31.14 -0.72 2.19
CA ASP A 91 -32.57 -0.70 2.53
C ASP A 91 -33.45 -1.28 1.38
N ALA A 92 -33.42 -2.59 1.20
CA ALA A 92 -34.44 -3.30 0.46
C ALA A 92 -35.62 -3.49 1.43
N PRO A 93 -36.80 -2.89 1.17
CA PRO A 93 -37.95 -3.00 2.05
C PRO A 93 -38.35 -4.48 2.19
N ASP A 94 -38.61 -4.88 3.45
CA ASP A 94 -39.10 -6.17 3.94
C ASP A 94 -39.87 -7.00 2.89
N ARG A 95 -39.14 -7.70 2.03
CA ARG A 95 -39.69 -8.83 1.29
C ARG A 95 -39.33 -10.07 2.07
N GLU A 96 -40.34 -10.62 2.73
CA GLU A 96 -40.37 -11.92 3.40
C GLU A 96 -39.36 -12.89 2.79
N ARG A 97 -38.22 -13.03 3.47
CA ARG A 97 -37.24 -14.07 3.14
C ARG A 97 -37.87 -15.41 3.46
N LYS A 98 -38.46 -16.05 2.46
CA LYS A 98 -38.83 -17.46 2.50
C LYS A 98 -37.59 -18.29 2.87
N PRO A 99 -37.68 -19.23 3.82
CA PRO A 99 -36.61 -20.16 4.14
C PRO A 99 -36.53 -21.19 3.01
N GLY A 100 -35.88 -20.83 1.91
CA GLY A 100 -35.52 -21.77 0.85
C GLY A 100 -34.21 -22.45 1.20
N GLY A 101 -34.28 -23.73 1.56
CA GLY A 101 -33.12 -24.62 1.57
C GLY A 101 -32.60 -24.75 0.15
N GLY A 102 -31.54 -24.00 -0.16
CA GLY A 102 -30.84 -24.03 -1.44
C GLY A 102 -29.37 -24.21 -1.16
N ASP A 103 -28.81 -25.26 -1.72
CA ASP A 103 -27.43 -25.69 -1.55
C ASP A 103 -26.47 -24.50 -1.67
N ALA A 104 -25.70 -24.30 -0.61
CA ALA A 104 -24.58 -23.40 -0.57
C ALA A 104 -23.50 -23.93 -1.52
N HIS A 105 -23.69 -23.77 -2.83
CA HIS A 105 -22.57 -23.63 -3.74
C HIS A 105 -21.82 -22.39 -3.28
N GLY A 106 -20.81 -22.65 -2.44
CA GLY A 106 -19.82 -21.67 -2.03
C GLY A 106 -19.19 -21.09 -3.28
N GLY A 107 -19.78 -20.02 -3.79
CA GLY A 107 -19.10 -19.14 -4.72
C GLY A 107 -17.82 -18.74 -4.01
N ASP A 108 -16.69 -19.15 -4.59
CA ASP A 108 -15.35 -18.86 -4.11
C ASP A 108 -15.27 -17.39 -3.72
N ALA A 109 -15.49 -17.11 -2.44
CA ALA A 109 -15.36 -15.78 -1.90
C ALA A 109 -13.89 -15.45 -2.11
N GLU A 110 -13.65 -14.60 -3.11
CA GLU A 110 -12.33 -14.30 -3.64
C GLU A 110 -11.40 -14.08 -2.45
N PRO A 111 -10.35 -14.91 -2.30
CA PRO A 111 -9.59 -14.98 -1.06
C PRO A 111 -9.10 -13.59 -0.72
N SER A 112 -9.57 -13.06 0.42
CA SER A 112 -9.21 -11.75 0.96
C SER A 112 -7.70 -11.54 0.85
N ALA A 113 -7.23 -10.83 -0.18
CA ALA A 113 -5.82 -10.68 -0.43
C ALA A 113 -5.28 -9.63 0.55
N TYR A 114 -4.67 -10.09 1.63
CA TYR A 114 -3.79 -9.25 2.44
C TYR A 114 -2.74 -8.62 1.52
N VAL A 115 -2.59 -7.29 1.60
CA VAL A 115 -1.72 -6.55 0.69
C VAL A 115 -0.30 -6.54 1.21
N GLN A 116 0.63 -7.02 0.39
CA GLN A 116 2.05 -7.00 0.69
C GLN A 116 2.56 -5.56 0.92
N GLY A 117 3.40 -5.38 1.93
CA GLY A 117 3.95 -4.08 2.32
C GLY A 117 3.30 -3.47 3.57
N ILE A 118 2.06 -3.86 3.90
CA ILE A 118 1.38 -3.41 5.13
C ILE A 118 2.16 -3.86 6.38
N SER A 119 2.83 -5.02 6.36
CA SER A 119 3.68 -5.47 7.45
C SER A 119 4.81 -4.51 7.79
N LEU A 120 5.45 -3.91 6.78
CA LEU A 120 6.50 -2.90 6.97
C LEU A 120 5.93 -1.61 7.56
N LEU A 121 4.75 -1.18 7.10
CA LEU A 121 4.04 -0.04 7.68
C LEU A 121 3.65 -0.30 9.14
N GLY A 122 3.13 -1.48 9.44
CA GLY A 122 2.76 -1.91 10.79
C GLY A 122 3.98 -2.00 11.71
N ALA A 123 5.11 -2.49 11.20
CA ALA A 123 6.37 -2.57 11.94
C ALA A 123 6.90 -1.17 12.28
N MET A 124 6.80 -0.22 11.34
CA MET A 124 7.07 1.21 11.60
C MET A 124 6.12 1.77 12.67
N CYS A 125 4.82 1.51 12.58
CA CYS A 125 3.88 1.98 13.62
C CYS A 125 4.22 1.40 15.00
N LEU A 126 4.58 0.11 15.07
CA LEU A 126 4.90 -0.57 16.32
C LEU A 126 6.17 0.02 16.97
N GLY A 127 7.19 0.35 16.19
CA GLY A 127 8.39 1.00 16.72
C GLY A 127 8.18 2.45 17.14
N PHE A 128 7.31 3.23 16.48
CA PHE A 128 6.94 4.58 16.95
C PHE A 128 6.17 4.53 18.27
N CYS A 129 5.42 3.46 18.49
CA CYS A 129 4.69 3.21 19.73
C CYS A 129 5.52 2.43 20.77
N GLY A 130 6.81 2.20 20.51
CA GLY A 130 7.78 1.59 21.43
C GLY A 130 7.37 0.24 22.02
N GLY A 131 6.54 -0.55 21.34
CA GLY A 131 5.91 -1.71 22.01
C GLY A 131 4.46 -1.87 21.79
N ASN A 132 3.77 -0.76 21.91
CA ASN A 132 2.39 -0.85 22.32
C ASN A 132 1.52 -1.26 21.14
N GLU A 133 1.06 -2.52 21.16
CA GLU A 133 0.24 -3.10 20.09
C GLU A 133 -1.03 -2.31 19.82
N GLU A 134 -1.73 -1.88 20.89
CA GLU A 134 -2.98 -1.13 20.73
C GLU A 134 -2.71 0.22 20.07
N GLU A 135 -1.71 0.96 20.53
CA GLU A 135 -1.37 2.26 19.93
C GLU A 135 -0.84 2.09 18.50
N ALA A 136 -0.04 1.07 18.22
CA ALA A 136 0.45 0.74 16.89
C ALA A 136 -0.69 0.39 15.93
N PHE A 137 -1.69 -0.37 16.40
CA PHE A 137 -2.89 -0.67 15.64
C PHE A 137 -3.67 0.61 15.27
N TRP A 138 -3.85 1.53 16.23
CA TRP A 138 -4.54 2.79 15.96
C TRP A 138 -3.74 3.71 15.03
N LEU A 139 -2.42 3.74 15.18
CA LEU A 139 -1.52 4.49 14.31
C LEU A 139 -1.54 3.93 12.88
N LEU A 140 -1.49 2.61 12.72
CA LEU A 140 -1.63 1.94 11.42
C LEU A 140 -2.97 2.26 10.78
N LEU A 141 -4.07 2.24 11.53
CA LEU A 141 -5.38 2.65 11.02
C LEU A 141 -5.42 4.11 10.59
N HIS A 142 -4.79 5.01 11.35
CA HIS A 142 -4.66 6.41 10.96
C HIS A 142 -3.89 6.56 9.66
N LEU A 143 -2.74 5.91 9.56
CA LEU A 143 -1.90 5.91 8.37
C LEU A 143 -2.69 5.41 7.14
N LEU A 144 -3.31 4.24 7.22
CA LEU A 144 -3.98 3.63 6.07
C LEU A 144 -5.28 4.36 5.68
N GLU A 145 -6.10 4.78 6.64
CA GLU A 145 -7.40 5.38 6.34
C GLU A 145 -7.37 6.89 6.13
N ASP A 146 -6.52 7.62 6.87
CA ASP A 146 -6.52 9.08 6.88
C ASP A 146 -5.33 9.69 6.11
N VAL A 147 -4.18 9.00 6.06
CA VAL A 147 -2.99 9.49 5.33
C VAL A 147 -2.97 8.96 3.89
N TYR A 148 -2.90 7.64 3.73
CA TYR A 148 -2.99 6.99 2.40
C TYR A 148 -4.38 7.17 1.79
N GLY A 149 -5.41 7.03 2.61
CA GLY A 149 -6.81 7.04 2.20
C GLY A 149 -7.31 5.64 1.87
N ARG A 150 -8.61 5.42 2.08
CA ARG A 150 -9.27 4.11 1.95
C ARG A 150 -9.08 3.46 0.59
N ASP A 151 -8.97 4.26 -0.46
CA ASP A 151 -8.88 3.75 -1.83
C ASP A 151 -7.46 3.28 -2.20
N PHE A 152 -6.43 3.68 -1.44
CA PHE A 152 -5.04 3.39 -1.79
C PHE A 152 -4.76 1.89 -1.79
N PHE A 153 -5.21 1.19 -0.74
CA PHE A 153 -5.15 -0.26 -0.60
C PHE A 153 -6.51 -0.92 -0.86
N ALA A 154 -7.35 -0.31 -1.71
CA ALA A 154 -8.63 -0.90 -2.08
C ALA A 154 -8.45 -2.31 -2.66
N ARG A 155 -9.41 -3.19 -2.39
CA ARG A 155 -9.41 -4.57 -2.91
C ARG A 155 -10.13 -4.70 -4.24
N SER A 156 -11.16 -3.87 -4.46
CA SER A 156 -11.90 -3.82 -5.71
C SER A 156 -12.34 -2.38 -6.02
N PRO A 157 -11.86 -1.80 -7.13
CA PRO A 157 -10.72 -2.25 -7.92
C PRO A 157 -9.43 -2.33 -7.06
N PRO A 158 -8.55 -3.31 -7.29
CA PRO A 158 -7.35 -3.47 -6.50
C PRO A 158 -6.42 -2.25 -6.66
N LEU A 159 -5.92 -1.75 -5.54
CA LEU A 159 -4.90 -0.69 -5.46
C LEU A 159 -5.29 0.60 -6.20
N LEU A 160 -6.58 0.96 -6.20
CA LEU A 160 -7.11 2.08 -6.95
C LEU A 160 -6.34 3.40 -6.71
N GLY A 161 -6.21 3.81 -5.45
CA GLY A 161 -5.51 5.03 -5.09
C GLY A 161 -4.01 4.96 -5.37
N PHE A 162 -3.39 3.77 -5.25
CA PHE A 162 -1.99 3.56 -5.59
C PHE A 162 -1.72 3.78 -7.09
N HIS A 163 -2.59 3.31 -7.98
CA HIS A 163 -2.44 3.55 -9.42
C HIS A 163 -2.57 5.03 -9.78
N GLY A 164 -3.51 5.73 -9.13
CA GLY A 164 -3.62 7.18 -9.24
C GLY A 164 -2.32 7.89 -8.83
N ASP A 165 -1.83 7.57 -7.65
CA ASP A 165 -0.61 8.15 -7.09
C ASP A 165 0.65 7.82 -7.89
N THR A 166 0.72 6.62 -8.48
CA THR A 166 1.82 6.22 -9.37
C THR A 166 1.86 7.10 -10.63
N ALA A 167 0.72 7.39 -11.23
CA ALA A 167 0.66 8.30 -12.38
C ALA A 167 1.04 9.73 -11.99
N ALA A 168 0.59 10.20 -10.82
CA ALA A 168 0.94 11.52 -10.31
C ALA A 168 2.45 11.62 -9.98
N ALA A 169 3.04 10.57 -9.41
CA ALA A 169 4.48 10.45 -9.19
C ALA A 169 5.25 10.50 -10.51
N ALA A 170 4.79 9.81 -11.56
CA ALA A 170 5.44 9.85 -12.87
C ALA A 170 5.44 11.26 -13.47
N GLY A 171 4.33 12.00 -13.34
CA GLY A 171 4.26 13.41 -13.75
C GLY A 171 5.22 14.31 -12.95
N LEU A 172 5.30 14.11 -11.63
CA LEU A 172 6.23 14.85 -10.77
C LEU A 172 7.69 14.54 -11.12
N VAL A 173 8.04 13.27 -11.30
CA VAL A 173 9.39 12.85 -11.71
C VAL A 173 9.74 13.45 -13.06
N ALA A 174 8.81 13.44 -14.03
CA ALA A 174 9.06 14.01 -15.35
C ALA A 174 9.37 15.51 -15.30
N ALA A 175 8.71 16.24 -14.40
CA ALA A 175 8.95 17.67 -14.19
C ALA A 175 10.30 17.94 -13.50
N GLU A 176 10.70 17.09 -12.55
CA GLU A 176 11.90 17.28 -11.73
C GLU A 176 13.17 16.66 -12.33
N ALA A 177 13.04 15.71 -13.25
CA ALA A 177 14.15 14.99 -13.89
C ALA A 177 14.08 15.06 -15.43
N PRO A 178 14.06 16.26 -16.06
CA PRO A 178 13.92 16.42 -17.50
C PRO A 178 15.07 15.80 -18.33
N ARG A 179 16.30 15.72 -17.81
CA ARG A 179 17.42 15.02 -18.47
C ARG A 179 17.15 13.53 -18.56
N LEU A 180 16.63 12.93 -17.48
CA LEU A 180 16.25 11.52 -17.51
C LEU A 180 15.13 11.29 -18.52
N VAL A 181 14.11 12.14 -18.56
CA VAL A 181 13.02 12.04 -19.56
C VAL A 181 13.55 12.08 -20.98
N ARG A 182 14.51 12.96 -21.27
CA ARG A 182 15.17 13.02 -22.59
C ARG A 182 15.98 11.77 -22.91
N ALA A 183 16.61 11.16 -21.90
CA ALA A 183 17.44 9.98 -22.08
C ALA A 183 16.63 8.70 -22.37
N ILE A 184 15.54 8.46 -21.63
CA ILE A 184 14.80 7.18 -21.72
C ILE A 184 13.41 7.31 -22.38
N GLY A 185 12.92 8.53 -22.55
CA GLY A 185 11.58 8.82 -23.06
C GLY A 185 10.47 8.63 -22.01
N PRO A 186 9.28 9.23 -22.24
CA PRO A 186 8.21 9.29 -21.25
C PRO A 186 7.61 7.91 -20.90
N ARG A 187 7.55 6.99 -21.87
CA ARG A 187 7.00 5.64 -21.64
C ARG A 187 7.87 4.82 -20.68
N ARG A 188 9.19 4.77 -20.93
CA ARG A 188 10.12 4.04 -20.06
C ARG A 188 10.25 4.70 -18.69
N LEU A 189 10.17 6.03 -18.63
CA LEU A 189 10.08 6.74 -17.36
C LEU A 189 8.86 6.29 -16.56
N ALA A 190 7.68 6.20 -17.17
CA ALA A 190 6.49 5.72 -16.48
C ALA A 190 6.63 4.27 -15.98
N GLU A 191 7.24 3.38 -16.76
CA GLU A 191 7.53 1.99 -16.36
C GLU A 191 8.49 1.94 -15.16
N PHE A 192 9.58 2.73 -15.21
CA PHE A 192 10.55 2.85 -14.12
C PHE A 192 9.93 3.43 -12.84
N VAL A 193 9.15 4.50 -12.96
CA VAL A 193 8.47 5.12 -11.81
C VAL A 193 7.41 4.19 -11.24
N ALA A 194 6.70 3.41 -12.06
CA ALA A 194 5.75 2.41 -11.55
C ALA A 194 6.46 1.33 -10.71
N ALA A 195 7.63 0.85 -11.15
CA ALA A 195 8.43 -0.12 -10.38
C ALA A 195 8.93 0.48 -9.06
N LEU A 196 9.47 1.71 -9.09
CA LEU A 196 9.88 2.42 -7.87
C LEU A 196 8.71 2.68 -6.93
N ALA A 197 7.57 3.13 -7.46
CA ALA A 197 6.38 3.44 -6.68
C ALA A 197 5.83 2.20 -5.98
N ALA A 198 5.81 1.05 -6.66
CA ALA A 198 5.42 -0.21 -6.04
C ALA A 198 6.36 -0.57 -4.86
N ARG A 199 7.68 -0.38 -5.02
CA ARG A 199 8.64 -0.66 -3.94
C ARG A 199 8.52 0.33 -2.77
N CYS A 200 8.32 1.61 -3.07
CA CYS A 200 8.45 2.70 -2.10
C CYS A 200 7.11 3.06 -1.46
N LEU A 201 6.06 3.29 -2.26
CA LEU A 201 4.80 3.81 -1.73
C LEU A 201 4.03 2.76 -0.93
N LEU A 202 4.02 1.49 -1.39
CA LEU A 202 3.32 0.40 -0.68
C LEU A 202 3.93 0.08 0.69
N SER A 203 5.23 0.33 0.87
CA SER A 203 5.93 0.09 2.13
C SER A 203 6.33 1.37 2.89
N GLY A 204 5.89 2.55 2.44
CA GLY A 204 6.29 3.82 3.05
C GLY A 204 7.82 4.02 3.08
N PHE A 205 8.51 3.60 2.02
CA PHE A 205 9.97 3.62 1.82
C PHE A 205 10.80 2.75 2.79
N VAL A 206 10.16 1.93 3.62
CA VAL A 206 10.85 1.03 4.56
C VAL A 206 11.72 0.01 3.80
N GLY A 207 12.99 -0.09 4.21
CA GLY A 207 14.01 -0.90 3.55
C GLY A 207 14.45 -0.38 2.18
N PHE A 208 14.20 0.90 1.87
CA PHE A 208 14.64 1.54 0.64
C PHE A 208 15.47 2.81 0.90
N LEU A 209 14.98 3.72 1.74
CA LEU A 209 15.74 4.89 2.20
C LEU A 209 16.69 4.53 3.34
N ALA A 210 17.78 5.30 3.46
CA ALA A 210 18.58 5.36 4.68
C ALA A 210 17.74 5.85 5.88
N ASP A 211 18.18 5.50 7.09
CA ASP A 211 17.43 5.70 8.34
C ASP A 211 17.01 7.16 8.58
N GLY A 212 17.94 8.11 8.51
CA GLY A 212 17.64 9.52 8.75
C GLY A 212 16.57 10.09 7.80
N PRO A 213 16.73 9.94 6.47
CA PRO A 213 15.70 10.29 5.50
C PRO A 213 14.37 9.55 5.72
N LEU A 214 14.40 8.25 6.04
CA LEU A 214 13.19 7.46 6.29
C LEU A 214 12.40 8.00 7.48
N ILE A 215 13.05 8.25 8.63
CA ILE A 215 12.40 8.80 9.82
C ILE A 215 11.76 10.16 9.52
N ALA A 216 12.47 10.99 8.75
CA ALA A 216 11.97 12.32 8.43
C ALA A 216 10.77 12.33 7.49
N LEU A 217 10.77 11.46 6.48
CA LEU A 217 9.58 11.24 5.65
C LEU A 217 8.38 10.83 6.52
N TRP A 218 8.59 9.92 7.47
CA TRP A 218 7.51 9.47 8.36
C TRP A 218 7.02 10.58 9.29
N GLN A 219 7.91 11.42 9.81
CA GLN A 219 7.52 12.63 10.55
C GLN A 219 6.68 13.55 9.66
N GLU A 220 7.12 13.85 8.44
CA GLU A 220 6.34 14.65 7.49
C GLU A 220 4.98 14.04 7.14
N LEU A 221 4.87 12.71 7.07
CA LEU A 221 3.58 12.05 6.81
C LEU A 221 2.61 12.14 7.98
N LEU A 222 3.11 11.95 9.20
CA LEU A 222 2.29 11.95 10.41
C LEU A 222 1.92 13.38 10.84
N GLU A 223 2.83 14.34 10.68
CA GLU A 223 2.59 15.76 10.97
C GLU A 223 1.88 16.48 9.82
N GLY A 224 2.26 16.16 8.59
CA GLY A 224 1.78 16.82 7.37
C GLY A 224 0.31 16.57 7.06
N HIS A 225 -0.35 15.62 7.71
CA HIS A 225 -1.81 15.50 7.66
C HIS A 225 -2.51 16.81 8.09
N ALA A 226 -1.89 17.60 8.99
CA ALA A 226 -2.42 18.91 9.39
C ALA A 226 -2.18 20.00 8.32
N THR A 227 -1.03 19.97 7.63
CA THR A 227 -0.64 21.03 6.68
C THR A 227 -1.13 20.78 5.26
N CYS A 228 -1.22 19.52 4.85
CA CYS A 228 -1.66 19.06 3.53
C CYS A 228 -2.94 18.22 3.62
N ALA A 229 -3.92 18.67 4.41
CA ALA A 229 -5.16 17.91 4.70
C ALA A 229 -5.89 17.39 3.45
N ALA A 230 -5.82 18.11 2.34
CA ALA A 230 -6.52 17.69 1.12
C ALA A 230 -5.69 16.70 0.24
N PHE A 231 -4.40 16.49 0.52
CA PHE A 231 -3.60 15.38 -0.05
C PHE A 231 -2.54 14.89 0.95
N PRO A 232 -2.94 14.18 2.01
CA PRO A 232 -2.04 13.86 3.12
C PRO A 232 -0.82 13.02 2.72
N ARG A 233 -0.94 12.22 1.65
CA ARG A 233 0.14 11.40 1.09
C ARG A 233 1.08 12.12 0.12
N LEU A 234 0.94 13.43 -0.06
CA LEU A 234 1.86 14.23 -0.88
C LEU A 234 3.34 14.00 -0.53
N PRO A 235 3.75 13.91 0.75
CA PRO A 235 5.15 13.65 1.10
C PRO A 235 5.71 12.38 0.43
N LEU A 236 4.94 11.30 0.30
CA LEU A 236 5.41 10.10 -0.39
C LEU A 236 5.80 10.38 -1.86
N LEU A 237 5.01 11.20 -2.56
CA LEU A 237 5.25 11.50 -3.97
C LEU A 237 6.38 12.51 -4.16
N THR A 238 6.47 13.51 -3.29
CA THR A 238 7.54 14.52 -3.33
C THR A 238 8.89 13.89 -2.98
N TRP A 239 8.93 12.98 -2.01
CA TRP A 239 10.13 12.24 -1.69
C TRP A 239 10.58 11.32 -2.82
N LEU A 240 9.65 10.61 -3.48
CA LEU A 240 9.99 9.80 -4.65
C LEU A 240 10.57 10.66 -5.79
N ALA A 241 9.91 11.78 -6.11
CA ALA A 241 10.36 12.67 -7.18
C ALA A 241 11.70 13.34 -6.86
N GLY A 242 11.87 13.84 -5.62
CA GLY A 242 13.12 14.47 -5.19
C GLY A 242 14.28 13.49 -5.14
N LEU A 243 14.03 12.22 -4.80
CA LEU A 243 15.02 11.16 -4.84
C LEU A 243 15.49 10.88 -6.28
N VAL A 244 14.57 10.77 -7.24
CA VAL A 244 14.93 10.60 -8.67
C VAL A 244 15.66 11.83 -9.20
N ALA A 245 15.22 13.04 -8.83
CA ALA A 245 15.88 14.29 -9.21
C ALA A 245 17.31 14.37 -8.67
N HIS A 246 17.53 13.92 -7.42
CA HIS A 246 18.86 13.84 -6.83
C HIS A 246 19.80 12.90 -7.60
N ALA A 247 19.28 11.79 -8.11
CA ALA A 247 20.02 10.80 -8.90
C ALA A 247 20.01 11.07 -10.42
N GLU A 248 19.39 12.15 -10.89
CA GLU A 248 19.06 12.35 -12.30
C GLU A 248 20.28 12.21 -13.23
N ALA A 249 21.41 12.80 -12.82
CA ALA A 249 22.63 12.79 -13.62
C ALA A 249 23.17 11.37 -13.82
N ASP A 250 23.25 10.59 -12.75
CA ASP A 250 23.76 9.21 -12.77
C ASP A 250 22.83 8.29 -13.57
N LEU A 251 21.52 8.43 -13.36
CA LEU A 251 20.50 7.68 -14.10
C LEU A 251 20.52 7.99 -15.60
N ALA A 252 20.65 9.26 -15.97
CA ALA A 252 20.70 9.67 -17.38
C ALA A 252 21.98 9.19 -18.07
N ALA A 253 23.12 9.18 -17.35
CA ALA A 253 24.36 8.62 -17.86
C ALA A 253 24.23 7.09 -18.07
N LEU A 254 23.70 6.38 -17.08
CA LEU A 254 23.45 4.93 -17.14
C LEU A 254 22.52 4.57 -18.31
N ALA A 255 21.48 5.36 -18.52
CA ALA A 255 20.54 5.20 -19.63
C ALA A 255 21.19 5.31 -21.01
N GLY A 256 22.25 6.12 -21.16
CA GLY A 256 22.99 6.26 -22.41
C GLY A 256 23.83 5.04 -22.79
N SER A 257 24.16 4.18 -21.82
CA SER A 257 25.02 3.01 -22.02
C SER A 257 24.31 1.65 -21.87
N ALA A 258 23.16 1.62 -21.20
CA ALA A 258 22.47 0.38 -20.88
C ALA A 258 21.67 -0.17 -22.07
N PRO A 259 21.60 -1.51 -22.25
CA PRO A 259 20.72 -2.11 -23.25
C PRO A 259 19.24 -1.90 -22.87
N PRO A 260 18.32 -1.71 -23.85
CA PRO A 260 16.93 -1.37 -23.58
C PRO A 260 16.16 -2.34 -22.67
N GLU A 261 16.51 -3.62 -22.70
CA GLU A 261 15.91 -4.70 -21.92
C GLU A 261 16.37 -4.72 -20.45
N GLU A 262 17.57 -4.24 -20.16
CA GLU A 262 18.11 -4.18 -18.78
C GLU A 262 18.00 -2.80 -18.14
N LEU A 263 17.58 -1.79 -18.93
CA LEU A 263 17.54 -0.40 -18.50
C LEU A 263 16.77 -0.22 -17.18
N VAL A 264 15.51 -0.65 -17.11
CA VAL A 264 14.68 -0.45 -15.90
C VAL A 264 15.27 -1.15 -14.66
N PRO A 265 15.67 -2.43 -14.72
CA PRO A 265 16.40 -3.08 -13.62
C PRO A 265 17.67 -2.33 -13.17
N LEU A 266 18.47 -1.84 -14.11
CA LEU A 266 19.70 -1.11 -13.81
C LEU A 266 19.42 0.24 -13.15
N LEU A 267 18.45 1.01 -13.67
CA LEU A 267 17.99 2.25 -13.05
C LEU A 267 17.48 2.01 -11.62
N PHE A 268 16.70 0.94 -11.41
CA PHE A 268 16.17 0.60 -10.09
C PHE A 268 17.29 0.24 -9.10
N LYS A 269 18.27 -0.56 -9.52
CA LYS A 269 19.45 -0.90 -8.70
C LYS A 269 20.24 0.34 -8.32
N GLU A 270 20.43 1.25 -9.28
CA GLU A 270 21.13 2.50 -9.05
C GLU A 270 20.37 3.39 -8.05
N MET A 271 19.04 3.46 -8.18
CA MET A 271 18.22 4.18 -7.20
C MET A 271 18.30 3.60 -5.80
N GLN A 272 18.31 2.27 -5.66
CA GLN A 272 18.47 1.64 -4.36
C GLN A 272 19.83 1.98 -3.74
N ARG A 273 20.90 2.03 -4.54
CA ARG A 273 22.24 2.45 -4.09
C ARG A 273 22.25 3.91 -3.64
N VAL A 274 21.64 4.80 -4.41
CA VAL A 274 21.56 6.23 -4.04
C VAL A 274 20.72 6.40 -2.77
N ALA A 275 19.54 5.79 -2.71
CA ALA A 275 18.62 5.90 -1.57
C ALA A 275 19.24 5.44 -0.23
N SER A 276 20.05 4.38 -0.25
CA SER A 276 20.72 3.84 0.93
C SER A 276 21.98 4.63 1.34
N SER A 277 22.52 5.47 0.45
CA SER A 277 23.71 6.31 0.70
C SER A 277 23.40 7.78 0.99
N LEU A 278 22.12 8.14 1.05
CA LEU A 278 21.69 9.50 1.38
C LEU A 278 22.20 9.93 2.77
N PRO A 279 22.65 11.18 2.94
CA PRO A 279 23.01 11.69 4.26
C PRO A 279 21.77 11.80 5.16
N ALA A 280 21.96 11.68 6.47
CA ALA A 280 20.88 11.69 7.47
C ALA A 280 19.95 12.93 7.36
N THR A 281 20.52 14.06 6.95
CA THR A 281 19.85 15.35 6.80
C THR A 281 19.23 15.57 5.44
N TRP A 282 19.37 14.63 4.49
CA TRP A 282 18.82 14.81 3.14
C TRP A 282 17.30 14.92 3.18
N ARG A 283 16.78 15.90 2.44
CA ARG A 283 15.36 16.13 2.20
C ARG A 283 15.17 16.51 0.73
N PRO A 284 14.01 16.21 0.11
CA PRO A 284 13.73 16.65 -1.24
C PRO A 284 13.63 18.20 -1.29
N ALA A 285 14.49 18.84 -2.09
CA ALA A 285 14.49 20.29 -2.30
C ALA A 285 13.44 20.73 -3.33
N LEU A 286 12.19 20.28 -3.18
CA LEU A 286 11.13 20.58 -4.15
C LEU A 286 10.51 21.96 -3.87
N GLN A 287 10.92 22.94 -4.68
CA GLN A 287 10.41 24.31 -4.66
C GLN A 287 9.04 24.42 -5.34
N ALA A 288 8.03 23.69 -4.85
CA ALA A 288 6.69 23.84 -5.39
C ALA A 288 6.01 25.06 -4.75
N ARG A 289 5.41 25.93 -5.58
CA ARG A 289 4.29 26.77 -5.11
C ARG A 289 3.20 25.82 -4.62
N PRO A 290 2.89 25.77 -3.31
CA PRO A 290 2.24 24.61 -2.72
C PRO A 290 0.82 24.34 -3.24
N SER A 291 0.10 25.34 -3.76
CA SER A 291 -1.31 25.21 -4.12
C SER A 291 -1.56 24.69 -5.53
N GLU A 292 -0.95 25.29 -6.56
CA GLU A 292 -1.20 24.94 -7.97
C GLU A 292 -0.69 23.54 -8.30
N ARG A 293 0.56 23.24 -7.93
CA ARG A 293 1.16 21.92 -8.17
C ARG A 293 0.40 20.81 -7.43
N LEU A 294 -0.12 21.10 -6.24
CA LEU A 294 -0.93 20.15 -5.48
C LEU A 294 -2.25 19.85 -6.17
N GLN A 295 -2.90 20.85 -6.76
CA GLN A 295 -4.11 20.63 -7.55
C GLN A 295 -3.82 19.78 -8.80
N GLU A 296 -2.70 20.03 -9.48
CA GLU A 296 -2.28 19.25 -10.65
C GLU A 296 -1.99 17.79 -10.29
N VAL A 297 -1.25 17.55 -9.21
CA VAL A 297 -0.94 16.20 -8.69
C VAL A 297 -2.23 15.45 -8.36
N ARG A 298 -3.18 16.11 -7.66
CA ARG A 298 -4.48 15.52 -7.36
C ARG A 298 -5.29 15.22 -8.60
N ALA A 299 -5.36 16.15 -9.55
CA ALA A 299 -6.12 15.98 -10.77
C ALA A 299 -5.57 14.82 -11.60
N THR A 300 -4.24 14.68 -11.66
CA THR A 300 -3.57 13.57 -12.32
C THR A 300 -3.83 12.24 -11.60
N SER A 301 -3.73 12.21 -10.26
CA SER A 301 -4.05 11.01 -9.47
C SER A 301 -5.49 10.56 -9.68
N LYS A 302 -6.45 11.50 -9.59
CA LYS A 302 -7.87 11.21 -9.81
C LYS A 302 -8.15 10.68 -11.22
N ARG A 303 -7.67 11.36 -12.26
CA ARG A 303 -7.88 10.92 -13.66
C ARG A 303 -7.33 9.52 -13.90
N ALA A 304 -6.15 9.20 -13.37
CA ALA A 304 -5.56 7.88 -13.50
C ALA A 304 -6.34 6.80 -12.75
N ALA A 305 -6.86 7.12 -11.55
CA ALA A 305 -7.77 6.24 -10.81
C ALA A 305 -9.07 5.98 -11.60
N ASP A 306 -9.68 7.00 -12.20
CA ASP A 306 -10.89 6.86 -13.02
C ASP A 306 -10.66 5.94 -14.22
N VAL A 307 -9.52 6.09 -14.91
CA VAL A 307 -9.13 5.19 -16.02
C VAL A 307 -8.91 3.75 -15.53
N HIS A 308 -8.34 3.56 -14.33
CA HIS A 308 -8.16 2.23 -13.74
C HIS A 308 -9.51 1.55 -13.44
N ILE A 309 -10.48 2.28 -12.88
CA ILE A 309 -11.85 1.79 -12.66
C ILE A 309 -12.46 1.31 -13.97
N GLN A 310 -12.40 2.14 -15.03
CA GLN A 310 -12.97 1.79 -16.32
C GLN A 310 -12.33 0.52 -16.92
N ARG A 311 -11.00 0.39 -16.82
CA ARG A 311 -10.28 -0.80 -17.28
C ARG A 311 -10.64 -2.04 -16.47
N HIS A 312 -10.80 -1.91 -15.15
CA HIS A 312 -11.21 -3.00 -14.28
C HIS A 312 -12.61 -3.51 -14.63
N GLN A 313 -13.58 -2.61 -14.73
CA GLN A 313 -14.96 -2.94 -15.10
C GLN A 313 -15.04 -3.58 -16.48
N ALA A 314 -14.27 -3.07 -17.45
CA ALA A 314 -14.20 -3.67 -18.78
C ALA A 314 -13.59 -5.09 -18.77
N ARG A 315 -12.64 -5.37 -17.87
CA ARG A 315 -12.07 -6.71 -17.68
C ARG A 315 -13.09 -7.65 -17.03
N GLU A 316 -13.72 -7.24 -15.94
CA GLU A 316 -14.76 -8.03 -15.25
C GLU A 316 -15.92 -8.38 -16.20
N ALA A 317 -16.36 -7.44 -17.03
CA ALA A 317 -17.40 -7.70 -18.03
C ALA A 317 -16.98 -8.75 -19.07
N ARG A 318 -15.71 -8.76 -19.49
CA ARG A 318 -15.16 -9.77 -20.42
C ARG A 318 -15.05 -11.14 -19.76
N GLU A 319 -14.62 -11.20 -18.51
CA GLU A 319 -14.51 -12.45 -17.74
C GLU A 319 -15.89 -13.05 -17.47
N ALA A 320 -16.87 -12.23 -17.08
CA ALA A 320 -18.25 -12.66 -16.93
C ALA A 320 -18.83 -13.19 -18.25
N HIS A 321 -18.58 -12.51 -19.36
CA HIS A 321 -19.01 -12.98 -20.68
C HIS A 321 -18.35 -14.32 -21.06
N ALA A 322 -17.04 -14.45 -20.84
CA ALA A 322 -16.31 -15.68 -21.10
C ALA A 322 -16.86 -16.87 -20.28
N LYS A 323 -17.20 -16.65 -19.00
CA LYS A 323 -17.83 -17.67 -18.15
C LYS A 323 -19.18 -18.12 -18.71
N VAL A 324 -20.03 -17.17 -19.12
CA VAL A 324 -21.34 -17.50 -19.73
C VAL A 324 -21.18 -18.31 -21.01
N VAL A 325 -20.20 -17.96 -21.85
CA VAL A 325 -19.87 -18.73 -23.07
C VAL A 325 -19.41 -20.14 -22.69
N TRP A 326 -18.52 -20.28 -21.72
CA TRP A 326 -17.99 -21.57 -21.27
C TRP A 326 -19.09 -22.47 -20.69
N ASP A 327 -19.92 -21.96 -19.78
CA ASP A 327 -21.07 -22.69 -19.21
C ASP A 327 -22.06 -23.13 -20.31
N SER A 328 -22.17 -22.35 -21.39
CA SER A 328 -23.04 -22.70 -22.53
C SER A 328 -22.44 -23.81 -23.39
N LEU A 329 -21.11 -23.79 -23.60
CA LEU A 329 -20.39 -24.85 -24.30
C LEU A 329 -20.44 -26.17 -23.54
N ASP A 330 -20.30 -26.13 -22.21
CA ASP A 330 -20.40 -27.32 -21.36
C ASP A 330 -21.78 -27.96 -21.47
N ARG A 331 -22.85 -27.15 -21.34
CA ARG A 331 -24.23 -27.63 -21.52
C ARG A 331 -24.46 -28.25 -22.89
N ALA A 332 -23.95 -27.63 -23.96
CA ALA A 332 -24.07 -28.15 -25.31
C ALA A 332 -23.31 -29.48 -25.48
N THR A 333 -22.13 -29.59 -24.86
CA THR A 333 -21.30 -30.80 -24.89
C THR A 333 -21.97 -31.96 -24.15
N ASP A 334 -22.61 -31.69 -23.01
CA ASP A 334 -23.35 -32.70 -22.26
C ASP A 334 -24.59 -33.19 -23.00
N GLN A 335 -25.27 -32.33 -23.76
CA GLN A 335 -26.37 -32.72 -24.63
C GLN A 335 -25.92 -33.64 -25.77
N LEU A 336 -24.72 -33.45 -26.32
CA LEU A 336 -24.18 -34.31 -27.39
C LEU A 336 -23.76 -35.70 -26.91
N LYS A 337 -23.59 -35.92 -25.60
CA LYS A 337 -23.22 -37.21 -25.02
C LYS A 337 -24.43 -38.10 -24.69
N GLN A 338 -25.65 -37.57 -24.78
CA GLN A 338 -26.91 -38.28 -24.53
C GLN A 338 -27.47 -38.87 -25.83
#